data_AF-A0A7V9W0L8-F1
#
_entry.id   AF-A0A7V9W0L8-F1
#
_cell.length_a   1.000
_cell.length_b   1.000
_cell.length_c   1.000
_cell.angle_alpha   90.00
_cell.angle_beta   90.00
_cell.angle_gamma   90.00
#
_symmetry.space_group_name_H-M   'P 1'
#
loop_
_entity.id
_entity.type
_entity.pdbx_description
1 polymer ?
#
loop_
_entity_poly.entity_id
_entity_poly.type
_entity_poly.pdbx_seq_one_letter_code
_entity_poly.pdbx_strand_id
1 'polypeptide(L)' 'MPSIDVVLDLSAETCLAHYEGRVGQVMAFSLDGKRVVFPAEALRRVVARDGVHGTFRLAFTAEGRFISIVRLE' A
#
# COMPACT_ATOMS: atom_id res chain seq x y z
N MET A 1 16.40 -3.79 7.78
CA MET A 1 15.49 -3.62 6.64
C MET A 1 14.66 -2.38 6.91
N PRO A 2 14.69 -1.36 6.04
CA PRO A 2 13.87 -0.15 6.21
C PRO A 2 12.37 -0.48 6.13
N SER A 3 11.57 0.18 6.97
CA SER A 3 10.12 0.09 6.94
C SER A 3 9.47 1.44 7.20
N ILE A 4 8.24 1.60 6.74
CA ILE A 4 7.46 2.82 6.95
C ILE A 4 5.98 2.48 7.18
N ASP A 5 5.36 3.21 8.10
CA ASP A 5 3.95 3.05 8.44
C ASP A 5 3.13 4.09 7.67
N VAL A 6 2.08 3.62 7.00
CA VAL A 6 1.18 4.42 6.17
C VAL A 6 -0.26 4.20 6.56
N VAL A 7 -1.07 5.23 6.37
CA VAL A 7 -2.53 5.10 6.44
C VAL A 7 -3.05 4.94 5.03
N LEU A 8 -3.81 3.88 4.80
CA LEU A 8 -4.51 3.66 3.55
C LEU A 8 -6.01 3.79 3.80
N ASP A 9 -6.66 4.53 2.90
CA ASP A 9 -8.11 4.67 2.82
C ASP A 9 -8.49 4.58 1.35
N LEU A 10 -8.58 3.36 0.84
CA LEU A 10 -8.88 3.08 -0.56
C LEU A 10 -10.16 2.27 -0.65
N SER A 11 -11.20 2.82 -1.29
CA SER A 11 -12.43 2.07 -1.53
C SER A 11 -12.18 0.84 -2.43
N ALA A 12 -13.05 -0.17 -2.32
CA ALA A 12 -13.01 -1.34 -3.20
C ALA A 12 -13.05 -0.95 -4.69
N GLU A 13 -13.81 0.08 -5.06
CA GLU A 13 -13.88 0.62 -6.44
C GLU A 13 -12.54 1.23 -6.89
N THR A 14 -11.85 1.94 -6.00
CA THR A 14 -10.50 2.48 -6.26
C THR A 14 -9.49 1.34 -6.41
N CYS A 15 -9.63 0.28 -5.61
CA CYS A 15 -8.83 -0.92 -5.76
C CYS A 15 -9.10 -1.62 -7.10
N LEU A 16 -10.36 -1.71 -7.53
CA LEU A 16 -10.75 -2.27 -8.83
C LEU A 16 -10.17 -1.49 -10.01
N ALA A 17 -10.16 -0.17 -9.96
CA ALA A 17 -9.52 0.67 -10.99
C ALA A 17 -8.00 0.46 -11.07
N HIS A 18 -7.35 0.10 -9.96
CA HIS A 18 -5.95 -0.35 -9.95
C HIS A 18 -5.77 -1.74 -10.60
N TYR A 19 -6.78 -2.60 -10.55
CA TYR A 19 -6.73 -3.95 -11.14
C TYR A 19 -6.98 -3.99 -12.65
N GLU A 20 -7.63 -2.99 -13.25
CA GLU A 20 -7.87 -2.92 -14.70
C GLU A 20 -6.61 -2.58 -15.54
N GLY A 21 -5.41 -2.69 -14.96
CA GLY A 21 -4.14 -2.52 -15.69
C GLY A 21 -3.77 -1.07 -16.01
N ARG A 22 -4.52 -0.08 -15.50
CA ARG A 22 -4.27 1.34 -15.75
C ARG A 22 -3.22 1.96 -14.83
N VAL A 23 -2.97 1.38 -13.65
CA VAL A 23 -2.05 1.96 -12.65
C VAL A 23 -1.26 0.85 -11.95
N GLY A 24 0.04 0.75 -12.24
CA GLY A 24 0.92 -0.28 -11.65
C GLY A 24 1.46 0.06 -10.24
N GLN A 25 1.23 1.28 -9.76
CA GLN A 25 1.80 1.78 -8.51
C GLN A 25 0.77 2.52 -7.66
N VAL A 26 0.80 2.29 -6.35
CA VAL A 26 0.00 2.98 -5.35
C VAL A 26 0.87 4.02 -4.68
N MET A 27 0.38 5.25 -4.60
CA MET A 27 1.00 6.34 -3.85
C MET A 27 0.29 6.50 -2.52
N ALA A 28 1.05 6.52 -1.43
CA ALA A 28 0.53 6.73 -0.08
C ALA A 28 1.41 7.71 0.69
N PHE A 29 0.88 8.22 1.79
CA PHE A 29 1.62 9.05 2.73
C PHE A 29 1.78 8.31 4.05
N SER A 30 2.99 8.40 4.61
CA SER A 30 3.24 8.00 5.99
C SER A 30 2.67 9.00 6.97
N LEU A 31 2.57 8.59 8.24
CA LEU A 31 2.15 9.46 9.33
C LEU A 31 3.04 10.71 9.48
N ASP A 32 4.32 10.60 9.11
CA ASP A 32 5.28 11.71 9.13
C ASP A 32 5.25 12.56 7.84
N GLY A 33 4.28 12.34 6.95
CA GLY A 33 4.12 13.09 5.69
C GLY A 33 5.07 12.67 4.57
N LYS A 34 5.91 11.65 4.77
CA LYS A 34 6.74 11.10 3.68
C LYS A 34 5.87 10.39 2.66
N ARG A 35 6.07 10.72 1.38
CA ARG A 35 5.45 10.03 0.26
C ARG A 35 6.13 8.69 0.02
N VAL A 36 5.34 7.63 -0.15
CA VAL A 36 5.81 6.30 -0.54
C VAL A 36 5.05 5.80 -1.75
N VAL A 37 5.73 5.02 -2.58
CA VAL A 37 5.16 4.41 -3.77
C VAL A 37 5.50 2.92 -3.76
N PHE A 38 4.51 2.07 -4.02
CA PHE A 38 4.68 0.62 -4.03
C PHE A 38 3.78 -0.05 -5.08
N PRO A 39 4.07 -1.30 -5.47
CA PRO A 39 3.29 -1.99 -6.50
C PRO A 39 1.82 -2.17 -6.11
N ALA A 40 0.89 -1.87 -7.02
CA ALA A 40 -0.54 -2.01 -6.75
C ALA A 40 -0.95 -3.46 -6.40
N GLU A 41 -0.26 -4.45 -6.96
CA GLU A 41 -0.49 -5.87 -6.65
C GLU A 41 -0.29 -6.21 -5.17
N ALA A 42 0.48 -5.41 -4.43
CA ALA A 42 0.64 -5.61 -2.99
C ALA A 42 -0.69 -5.48 -2.23
N LEU A 43 -1.63 -4.65 -2.72
CA LEU A 43 -2.94 -4.48 -2.12
C LEU A 43 -3.76 -5.78 -2.12
N ARG A 44 -3.51 -6.72 -3.06
CA ARG A 44 -4.19 -8.04 -3.09
C ARG A 44 -4.07 -8.81 -1.77
N ARG A 45 -2.98 -8.60 -1.04
CA ARG A 45 -2.70 -9.31 0.21
C ARG A 45 -3.44 -8.74 1.42
N VAL A 46 -3.95 -7.51 1.31
CA VAL A 46 -4.52 -6.76 2.44
C VAL A 46 -5.89 -6.15 2.15
N VAL A 47 -6.40 -6.29 0.92
CA VAL A 47 -7.73 -5.82 0.52
C VAL A 47 -8.82 -6.62 1.22
N ALA A 48 -9.73 -5.91 1.87
CA ALA A 48 -10.95 -6.42 2.44
C ALA A 48 -12.12 -6.19 1.48
N ARG A 49 -13.32 -6.65 1.85
CA ARG A 49 -14.52 -6.57 1.00
C ARG A 49 -14.93 -5.13 0.69
N ASP A 50 -14.69 -4.21 1.61
CA ASP A 50 -15.00 -2.78 1.54
C ASP A 50 -13.86 -1.94 0.94
N GLY A 51 -12.63 -2.46 0.93
CA GLY A 51 -11.46 -1.77 0.41
C GLY A 51 -10.21 -2.06 1.23
N VAL A 52 -9.26 -1.12 1.24
CA VAL A 52 -8.05 -1.17 2.05
C VAL A 52 -8.10 -0.01 3.03
N HIS A 53 -8.41 -0.32 4.28
CA HIS A 53 -8.62 0.68 5.33
C HIS A 53 -7.79 0.36 6.58
N GLY A 54 -7.04 1.35 7.05
CA GLY A 54 -6.28 1.31 8.31
C GLY A 54 -4.81 1.63 8.13
N THR A 55 -4.02 1.24 9.12
CA THR A 55 -2.58 1.47 9.14
C THR A 55 -1.83 0.22 8.68
N PHE A 56 -0.83 0.43 7.82
CA PHE A 56 -0.05 -0.64 7.22
C PHE A 56 1.44 -0.35 7.35
N ARG A 57 2.23 -1.38 7.61
CA ARG A 57 3.69 -1.32 7.54
C ARG A 57 4.18 -1.86 6.22
N LEU A 58 4.89 -1.02 5.47
CA LEU A 58 5.59 -1.40 4.25
C LEU A 58 7.05 -1.69 4.58
N ALA A 59 7.58 -2.82 4.12
CA ALA A 59 8.99 -3.17 4.24
C ALA A 59 9.69 -3.06 2.89
N PHE A 60 10.93 -2.57 2.90
CA PHE A 60 11.74 -2.38 1.71
C PHE A 60 13.13 -3.01 1.87
N THR A 61 13.78 -3.29 0.74
CA THR A 61 15.21 -3.62 0.72
C THR A 61 16.04 -2.38 1.04
N ALA A 62 17.33 -2.55 1.32
CA ALA A 62 18.24 -1.41 1.47
C ALA A 62 18.32 -0.52 0.22
N GLU A 63 18.01 -1.08 -0.96
CA GLU A 63 17.94 -0.38 -2.25
C GLU A 63 16.57 0.28 -2.51
N GLY A 64 15.64 0.23 -1.55
CA GLY A 64 14.30 0.82 -1.68
C GLY A 64 13.30 -0.01 -2.47
N ARG A 65 13.57 -1.28 -2.77
CA ARG A 65 12.61 -2.16 -3.44
C ARG A 65 11.57 -2.68 -2.45
N PHE A 66 10.29 -2.66 -2.84
CA PHE A 66 9.20 -3.16 -1.99
C PHE A 66 9.35 -4.66 -1.70
N ILE A 67 9.11 -5.06 -0.46
CA ILE A 67 9.17 -6.45 0.01
C ILE A 67 7.79 -6.95 0.43
N SER A 68 7.14 -6.24 1.37
CA SER A 68 5.89 -6.69 1.97
C SER A 68 5.05 -5.54 2.50
N ILE A 69 3.76 -5.80 2.63
CA ILE A 69 2.77 -4.96 3.30
C ILE A 69 2.08 -5.83 4.35
N VAL A 70 1.94 -5.30 5.56
CA VAL A 70 1.21 -5.94 6.65
C VAL A 70 0.31 -4.92 7.33
N ARG A 71 -0.90 -5.33 7.71
CA ARG A 71 -1.80 -4.49 8.51
C ARG A 71 -1.26 -4.40 9.95
N LEU A 72 -1.33 -3.23 10.54
CA LEU A 72 -1.05 -3.02 11.96
C LEU A 72 -2.38 -3.00 12.72
N GLU A 73 -2.47 -3.75 13.82
CA GLU A 73 -3.62 -3.77 14.75
C GLU A 73 -3.57 -2.59 15.72
#